data_AF-A0A136WF94-F1
#
_entry.id   AF-A0A136WF94-F1
#
_cell.length_a   1.000
_cell.length_b   1.000
_cell.length_c   1.000
_cell.angle_alpha   90.00
_cell.angle_beta   90.00
_cell.angle_gamma   90.00
#
_symmetry.space_group_name_H-M   'P 1'
#
loop_
_entity.id
_entity.type
_entity.pdbx_description
1 polymer ?
#
loop_
_entity_poly.entity_id
_entity_poly.type
_entity_poly.pdbx_seq_one_letter_code
_entity_poly.pdbx_strand_id
1 'polypeptide(L)'
;MRLIPRLIPVSIYDITQVETYFSHMASKGCFVIKMWGNFATFEKRTPQKTKYRLEPYGQKGKEPPEDMRIYYEEQGWKYICKMGYFHLYQATREDATEIHTDPAIQAETFVNLNKSLDSYFWLSVFMFSLFGGMIIYSTLIINPVYFDAKYGSGFPNQIIIFLYLFLIWQTYQDHRKMKKIKEQLESGVKIVHCDRYKPTYRRYFIYAFPLVCAFLMFYSVHYSDKSYWYADLSTYEGNYPAIPITALETNLNFISPYDDEYEGNYENIIIFHWSAVAPEAYTVEEYGQIPEGVTEDNAEADFPCIKTEYYRMRFQFLAKILFREVIKDNVNRDFFETVQYHELHDTQFDQATLVLADDTQMFFARKGTKVVFIEYYGNENLETVVDNIYDAVNDFSKM
;
A
#
# COMPACT_ATOMS: atom_id res chain seq x y z
N MET A 1 -33.11 23.13 20.93
CA MET A 1 -32.51 21.81 21.19
C MET A 1 -31.14 21.76 20.52
N ARG A 2 -30.03 21.66 21.27
CA ARG A 2 -28.68 21.68 20.68
C ARG A 2 -28.18 20.24 20.48
N LEU A 3 -28.08 19.83 19.22
CA LEU A 3 -27.54 18.52 18.82
C LEU A 3 -26.03 18.63 18.62
N ILE A 4 -25.28 17.68 19.18
CA ILE A 4 -23.81 17.66 19.12
C ILE A 4 -23.38 16.29 18.60
N PRO A 5 -22.94 16.16 17.33
CA PRO A 5 -22.31 14.94 16.85
C PRO A 5 -20.91 14.79 17.47
N ARG A 6 -20.55 13.58 17.91
CA ARG A 6 -19.20 13.25 18.39
C ARG A 6 -18.79 11.86 17.94
N LEU A 7 -17.52 11.72 17.61
CA LEU A 7 -16.88 10.42 17.37
C LEU A 7 -16.74 9.67 18.70
N ILE A 8 -17.07 8.38 18.69
CA ILE A 8 -17.05 7.56 19.90
C ILE A 8 -15.64 7.00 20.13
N PRO A 9 -15.05 7.25 21.32
CA PRO A 9 -13.69 6.84 21.63
C PRO A 9 -13.54 5.36 22.03
N VAL A 10 -14.61 4.58 21.97
CA VAL A 10 -14.66 3.17 22.40
C VAL A 10 -15.16 2.26 21.28
N SER A 11 -14.79 0.98 21.31
CA SER A 11 -15.32 -0.01 20.36
C SER A 11 -16.75 -0.38 20.76
N ILE A 12 -17.65 -0.49 19.78
CA ILE A 12 -19.04 -0.93 20.01
C ILE A 12 -19.11 -2.36 20.55
N TYR A 13 -18.06 -3.16 20.35
CA TYR A 13 -17.94 -4.54 20.87
C TYR A 13 -17.36 -4.59 22.30
N ASP A 14 -17.03 -3.43 22.89
CA ASP A 14 -16.62 -3.30 24.28
C ASP A 14 -17.80 -2.78 25.11
N ILE A 15 -18.75 -3.67 25.38
CA ILE A 15 -20.06 -3.39 25.97
C ILE A 15 -19.92 -2.52 27.22
N THR A 16 -19.10 -2.98 28.16
CA THR A 16 -18.84 -2.27 29.42
C THR A 16 -18.34 -0.85 29.17
N GLN A 17 -17.35 -0.65 28.29
CA GLN A 17 -16.83 0.70 28.03
C GLN A 17 -17.84 1.61 27.35
N VAL A 18 -18.69 1.08 26.47
CA VAL A 18 -19.75 1.84 25.80
C VAL A 18 -20.79 2.31 26.82
N GLU A 19 -21.27 1.42 27.67
CA GLU A 19 -22.25 1.72 28.71
C GLU A 19 -21.72 2.78 29.68
N THR A 20 -20.48 2.62 30.16
CA THR A 20 -19.86 3.59 31.05
C THR A 20 -19.59 4.93 30.35
N TYR A 21 -19.22 4.93 29.07
CA TYR A 21 -19.03 6.16 28.29
C TYR A 21 -20.32 6.96 28.16
N PHE A 22 -21.44 6.32 27.82
CA PHE A 22 -22.73 7.01 27.72
C PHE A 22 -23.25 7.47 29.07
N SER A 23 -23.07 6.67 30.13
CA SER A 23 -23.43 7.07 31.50
C SER A 23 -22.62 8.29 31.95
N HIS A 24 -21.32 8.32 31.65
CA HIS A 24 -20.45 9.48 31.90
C HIS A 24 -20.87 10.72 31.09
N MET A 25 -21.26 10.54 29.83
CA MET A 25 -21.75 11.64 28.99
C MET A 25 -23.08 12.21 29.49
N ALA A 26 -24.01 11.36 29.92
CA ALA A 26 -25.28 11.80 30.52
C ALA A 26 -25.07 12.56 31.85
N SER A 27 -24.07 12.15 32.66
CA SER A 27 -23.68 12.88 33.87
C SER A 27 -23.14 14.30 33.59
N LYS A 28 -22.77 14.58 32.33
CA LYS A 28 -22.38 15.91 31.84
C LYS A 28 -23.50 16.64 31.09
N GLY A 29 -24.71 16.07 31.08
CA GLY A 29 -25.87 16.60 30.37
C GLY A 29 -25.90 16.30 28.87
N CYS A 30 -25.12 15.32 28.39
CA CYS A 30 -25.12 14.89 26.99
C CYS A 30 -25.80 13.52 26.85
N PHE A 31 -27.05 13.50 26.39
CA PHE A 31 -27.83 12.27 26.21
C PHE A 31 -27.80 11.83 24.75
N VAL A 32 -27.44 10.58 24.50
CA VAL A 32 -27.43 10.03 23.15
C VAL A 32 -28.87 9.91 22.62
N ILE A 33 -29.08 10.30 21.37
CA ILE A 33 -30.37 10.16 20.66
C ILE A 33 -30.25 9.15 19.52
N LYS A 34 -29.16 9.24 18.76
CA LYS A 34 -28.95 8.46 17.55
C LYS A 34 -27.49 8.13 17.36
N MET A 35 -27.28 7.02 16.67
CA MET A 35 -25.98 6.47 16.31
C MET A 35 -25.88 6.31 14.80
N TRP A 36 -24.74 6.66 14.23
CA TRP A 36 -24.42 6.37 12.83
C TRP A 36 -22.95 5.99 12.71
N GLY A 37 -22.70 4.71 12.40
CA GLY A 37 -21.34 4.15 12.40
C GLY A 37 -20.65 4.34 13.76
N ASN A 38 -19.49 5.01 13.73
CA ASN A 38 -18.71 5.33 14.94
C ASN A 38 -19.07 6.70 15.56
N PHE A 39 -20.11 7.38 15.07
CA PHE A 39 -20.55 8.68 15.57
C PHE A 39 -21.85 8.56 16.38
N ALA A 40 -21.91 9.29 17.49
CA ALA A 40 -23.10 9.47 18.31
C ALA A 40 -23.57 10.92 18.24
N THR A 41 -24.87 11.14 18.08
CA THR A 41 -25.48 12.47 18.24
C THR A 41 -26.04 12.59 19.65
N PHE A 42 -25.59 13.62 20.35
CA PHE A 42 -26.02 13.93 21.70
C PHE A 42 -26.97 15.12 21.71
N GLU A 43 -27.97 15.05 22.58
CA GLU A 43 -28.78 16.17 23.01
C GLU A 43 -28.20 16.76 24.29
N LYS A 44 -28.08 18.09 24.34
CA LYS A 44 -27.78 18.76 25.59
C LYS A 44 -29.06 18.92 26.43
N ARG A 45 -29.12 18.23 27.57
CA ARG A 45 -30.17 18.34 28.59
C ARG A 45 -29.55 18.61 29.97
N THR A 46 -30.38 18.64 31.01
CA THR A 46 -29.91 18.74 32.39
C THR A 46 -29.06 17.52 32.76
N PRO A 47 -27.87 17.71 33.37
CA PRO A 47 -27.03 16.60 33.83
C PRO A 47 -27.80 15.65 34.75
N GLN A 48 -27.78 14.35 34.43
CA GLN A 48 -28.42 13.32 35.23
C GLN A 48 -27.53 12.08 35.27
N LYS A 49 -27.43 11.44 36.44
CA LYS A 49 -26.85 10.10 36.53
C LYS A 49 -27.90 9.10 36.06
N THR A 50 -27.61 8.42 34.96
CA THR A 50 -28.47 7.38 34.37
C THR A 50 -27.57 6.23 33.91
N LYS A 51 -28.11 5.03 33.92
CA LYS A 51 -27.42 3.82 33.46
C LYS A 51 -27.81 3.54 32.02
N TYR A 52 -26.85 3.03 31.26
CA TYR A 52 -27.08 2.52 29.91
C TYR A 52 -26.80 1.02 29.88
N ARG A 53 -27.55 0.30 29.04
CA ARG A 53 -27.33 -1.12 28.74
C ARG A 53 -27.32 -1.36 27.25
N LEU A 54 -26.37 -2.20 26.83
CA LEU A 54 -26.19 -2.55 25.44
C LEU A 54 -26.60 -4.01 25.22
N GLU A 55 -27.76 -4.19 24.59
CA GLU A 55 -28.36 -5.51 24.35
C GLU A 55 -28.03 -6.01 22.95
N PRO A 56 -27.49 -7.23 22.78
CA PRO A 56 -27.31 -7.81 21.46
C PRO A 56 -28.66 -8.24 20.88
N TYR A 57 -28.90 -7.90 19.62
CA TYR A 57 -30.13 -8.27 18.91
C TYR A 57 -29.91 -9.36 17.85
N GLY A 58 -28.64 -9.72 17.58
CA GLY A 58 -28.26 -10.75 16.60
C GLY A 58 -28.51 -10.38 15.13
N GLN A 59 -29.39 -9.42 14.84
CA GLN A 59 -29.69 -8.90 13.50
C GLN A 59 -29.26 -7.44 13.37
N LYS A 60 -28.38 -7.16 12.42
CA LYS A 60 -27.82 -5.82 12.23
C LYS A 60 -28.88 -4.83 11.77
N GLY A 61 -29.01 -3.69 12.45
CA GLY A 61 -29.75 -2.52 11.97
C GLY A 61 -31.29 -2.62 12.01
N LYS A 62 -31.86 -3.73 12.49
CA LYS A 62 -33.29 -3.85 12.76
C LYS A 62 -33.64 -3.27 14.13
N GLU A 63 -34.85 -2.73 14.25
CA GLU A 63 -35.39 -2.25 15.52
C GLU A 63 -35.94 -3.42 16.35
N PRO A 64 -35.93 -3.29 17.69
CA PRO A 64 -36.50 -4.33 18.53
C PRO A 64 -38.01 -4.43 18.30
N PRO A 65 -38.58 -5.65 18.37
CA PRO A 65 -40.03 -5.85 18.35
C PRO A 65 -40.71 -5.01 19.44
N GLU A 66 -41.92 -4.53 19.16
CA GLU A 66 -42.61 -3.60 20.06
C GLU A 66 -42.94 -4.24 21.42
N ASP A 67 -43.25 -5.54 21.43
CA ASP A 67 -43.43 -6.37 22.63
C ASP A 67 -42.17 -6.42 23.51
N MET A 68 -40.99 -6.55 22.90
CA MET A 68 -39.71 -6.51 23.62
C MET A 68 -39.46 -5.13 24.24
N ARG A 69 -39.84 -4.05 23.53
CA ARG A 69 -39.71 -2.68 24.03
C ARG A 69 -40.63 -2.42 25.21
N ILE A 70 -41.89 -2.82 25.10
CA ILE A 70 -42.88 -2.68 26.18
C ILE A 70 -42.41 -3.43 27.43
N TYR A 71 -41.95 -4.68 27.28
CA TYR A 71 -41.42 -5.47 28.38
C TYR A 71 -40.25 -4.79 29.09
N TYR A 72 -39.30 -4.22 28.35
CA TYR A 72 -38.19 -3.47 28.93
C TYR A 72 -38.61 -2.13 29.53
N GLU A 73 -39.59 -1.44 28.96
CA GLU A 73 -40.14 -0.21 29.53
C GLU A 73 -40.82 -0.46 30.88
N GLU A 74 -41.55 -1.58 31.04
CA GLU A 74 -42.11 -2.03 32.32
C GLU A 74 -41.03 -2.33 33.37
N GLN A 75 -39.87 -2.82 32.93
CA GLN A 75 -38.67 -3.05 33.76
C GLN A 75 -37.90 -1.74 34.06
N GLY A 76 -38.26 -0.62 33.44
CA GLY A 76 -37.66 0.69 33.67
C GLY A 76 -36.54 1.04 32.68
N TRP A 77 -36.54 0.41 31.50
CA TRP A 77 -35.58 0.63 30.43
C TRP A 77 -36.26 1.21 29.20
N LYS A 78 -35.83 2.41 28.79
CA LYS A 78 -36.31 3.05 27.57
C LYS A 78 -35.35 2.77 26.42
N TYR A 79 -35.90 2.30 25.30
CA TYR A 79 -35.14 2.16 24.05
C TYR A 79 -34.73 3.53 23.50
N ILE A 80 -33.47 3.66 23.09
CA ILE A 80 -32.92 4.90 22.52
C ILE A 80 -32.63 4.76 21.04
N CYS A 81 -31.68 3.89 20.69
CA CYS A 81 -31.27 3.71 19.30
C CYS A 81 -30.52 2.39 19.07
N LYS A 82 -30.50 1.97 17.81
CA LYS A 82 -29.68 0.86 17.32
C LYS A 82 -28.22 1.26 17.12
N MET A 83 -27.31 0.33 17.39
CA MET A 83 -25.86 0.46 17.24
C MET A 83 -25.26 -0.84 16.67
N GLY A 84 -25.26 -0.95 15.34
CA GLY A 84 -24.76 -2.16 14.66
C GLY A 84 -25.64 -3.38 14.97
N TYR A 85 -25.08 -4.33 15.73
CA TYR A 85 -25.77 -5.53 16.21
C TYR A 85 -26.41 -5.37 17.59
N PHE A 86 -26.31 -4.17 18.17
CA PHE A 86 -26.76 -3.88 19.51
C PHE A 86 -27.89 -2.86 19.53
N HIS A 87 -28.69 -2.90 20.59
CA HIS A 87 -29.68 -1.89 20.94
C HIS A 87 -29.28 -1.23 22.26
N LEU A 88 -29.34 0.10 22.27
CA LEU A 88 -28.99 0.88 23.45
C LEU A 88 -30.25 1.25 24.23
N TYR A 89 -30.26 0.86 25.50
CA TYR A 89 -31.32 1.17 26.46
C TYR A 89 -30.83 2.13 27.54
N GLN A 90 -31.71 2.99 28.01
CA GLN A 90 -31.47 3.96 29.07
C GLN A 90 -32.40 3.67 30.26
N ALA A 91 -31.85 3.63 31.47
CA ALA A 91 -32.65 3.51 32.68
C ALA A 91 -33.50 4.76 32.93
N THR A 92 -34.80 4.58 33.11
CA THR A 92 -35.75 5.66 33.45
C THR A 92 -35.82 5.93 34.94
N ARG A 93 -35.49 4.93 35.77
CA ARG A 93 -35.53 4.95 37.24
C ARG A 93 -34.24 4.38 37.85
N GLU A 94 -33.89 4.80 39.06
CA GLU A 94 -32.64 4.35 39.72
C GLU A 94 -32.68 2.88 40.15
N ASP A 95 -33.88 2.36 40.43
CA ASP A 95 -34.22 0.99 40.83
C ASP A 95 -34.56 0.08 39.63
N ALA A 96 -34.21 0.47 38.40
CA ALA A 96 -34.44 -0.36 37.22
C ALA A 96 -33.79 -1.74 37.41
N THR A 97 -34.59 -2.80 37.21
CA THR A 97 -34.16 -4.19 37.32
C THR A 97 -33.18 -4.50 36.20
N GLU A 98 -32.15 -5.30 36.47
CA GLU A 98 -31.17 -5.68 35.45
C GLU A 98 -31.87 -6.49 34.34
N ILE A 99 -31.58 -6.19 33.08
CA ILE A 99 -32.30 -6.76 31.91
C ILE A 99 -32.19 -8.29 31.90
N HIS A 100 -31.02 -8.82 32.22
CA HIS A 100 -30.77 -10.26 32.33
C HIS A 100 -30.34 -10.62 33.74
N THR A 101 -31.09 -11.51 34.39
CA THR A 101 -30.77 -12.05 35.71
C THR A 101 -29.95 -13.34 35.63
N ASP A 102 -30.16 -14.13 34.57
CA ASP A 102 -29.47 -15.39 34.26
C ASP A 102 -28.42 -15.21 33.14
N PRO A 103 -27.12 -15.39 33.44
CA PRO A 103 -26.04 -15.33 32.46
C PRO A 103 -26.18 -16.33 31.31
N ALA A 104 -26.76 -17.51 31.56
CA ALA A 104 -26.90 -18.55 30.54
C ALA A 104 -27.92 -18.14 29.46
N ILE A 105 -29.04 -17.55 29.88
CA ILE A 105 -30.04 -16.97 28.96
C ILE A 105 -29.44 -15.77 28.21
N GLN A 106 -28.66 -14.94 28.90
CA GLN A 106 -27.97 -13.83 28.26
C GLN A 106 -26.98 -14.32 27.19
N ALA A 107 -26.26 -15.43 27.41
CA ALA A 107 -25.35 -16.01 26.43
C ALA A 107 -26.03 -16.36 25.10
N GLU A 108 -27.29 -16.81 25.14
CA GLU A 108 -28.06 -17.18 23.96
C GLU A 108 -28.24 -16.00 23.00
N THR A 109 -28.44 -14.80 23.55
CA THR A 109 -28.57 -13.55 22.76
C THR A 109 -27.28 -13.20 21.99
N PHE A 110 -26.13 -13.68 22.45
CA PHE A 110 -24.83 -13.49 21.80
C PHE A 110 -24.51 -14.53 20.72
N VAL A 111 -25.25 -15.65 20.63
CA VAL A 111 -24.93 -16.75 19.70
C VAL A 111 -24.96 -16.26 18.24
N ASN A 112 -26.01 -15.55 17.84
CA ASN A 112 -26.16 -15.03 16.48
C ASN A 112 -25.12 -13.96 16.15
N LEU A 113 -24.79 -13.12 17.12
CA LEU A 113 -23.74 -12.10 16.99
C LEU A 113 -22.37 -12.76 16.81
N ASN A 114 -22.03 -13.75 17.65
CA ASN A 114 -20.77 -14.46 17.56
C ASN A 114 -20.64 -15.19 16.24
N LYS A 115 -21.69 -15.92 15.80
CA LYS A 115 -21.71 -16.60 14.50
C LYS A 115 -21.46 -15.63 13.34
N SER A 116 -22.08 -14.46 13.38
CA SER A 116 -21.86 -13.42 12.36
C SER A 116 -20.42 -12.92 12.36
N LEU A 117 -19.85 -12.62 13.54
CA LEU A 117 -18.47 -12.18 13.68
C LEU A 117 -17.45 -13.26 13.31
N ASP A 118 -17.74 -14.52 13.59
CA ASP A 118 -16.94 -15.67 13.15
C ASP A 118 -16.93 -15.74 11.62
N SER A 119 -18.09 -15.61 10.98
CA SER A 119 -18.17 -15.55 9.51
C SER A 119 -17.39 -14.38 8.93
N TYR A 120 -17.47 -13.18 9.52
CA TYR A 120 -16.68 -12.03 9.05
C TYR A 120 -15.19 -12.19 9.29
N PHE A 121 -14.79 -12.79 10.42
CA PHE A 121 -13.40 -13.09 10.71
C PHE A 121 -12.84 -14.07 9.68
N TRP A 122 -13.52 -15.19 9.44
CA TRP A 122 -13.09 -16.17 8.43
C TRP A 122 -13.13 -15.63 7.01
N LEU A 123 -14.12 -14.81 6.67
CA LEU A 123 -14.15 -14.10 5.39
C LEU A 123 -12.95 -13.14 5.26
N SER A 124 -12.59 -12.43 6.33
CA SER A 124 -11.43 -11.53 6.34
C SER A 124 -10.12 -12.31 6.18
N VAL A 125 -9.99 -13.46 6.85
CA VAL A 125 -8.83 -14.37 6.71
C VAL A 125 -8.75 -14.95 5.30
N PHE A 126 -9.88 -15.37 4.73
CA PHE A 126 -9.95 -15.86 3.35
C PHE A 126 -9.55 -14.76 2.36
N MET A 127 -10.13 -13.56 2.46
CA MET A 127 -9.78 -12.43 1.60
C MET A 127 -8.30 -12.07 1.73
N PHE A 128 -7.77 -12.05 2.95
CA PHE A 128 -6.33 -11.83 3.16
C PHE A 128 -5.47 -12.89 2.51
N SER A 129 -5.88 -14.17 2.59
CA SER A 129 -5.14 -15.27 1.97
C SER A 129 -5.17 -15.15 0.45
N LEU A 130 -6.30 -14.75 -0.13
CA LEU A 130 -6.46 -14.49 -1.55
C LEU A 130 -5.60 -13.30 -2.02
N PHE A 131 -5.74 -12.13 -1.39
CA PHE A 131 -4.96 -10.93 -1.74
C PHE A 131 -3.47 -11.10 -1.45
N GLY A 132 -3.12 -11.72 -0.31
CA GLY A 132 -1.75 -12.07 0.03
C GLY A 132 -1.15 -13.04 -0.99
N GLY A 133 -1.92 -14.04 -1.43
CA GLY A 133 -1.52 -14.94 -2.52
C GLY A 133 -1.30 -14.20 -3.83
N MET A 134 -2.18 -13.26 -4.21
CA MET A 134 -2.03 -12.43 -5.41
C MET A 134 -0.79 -11.54 -5.35
N ILE A 135 -0.49 -10.95 -4.19
CA ILE A 135 0.72 -10.13 -4.00
C ILE A 135 1.98 -11.01 -4.05
N ILE A 136 1.97 -12.17 -3.41
CA ILE A 136 3.12 -13.09 -3.49
C ILE A 136 3.33 -13.54 -4.94
N TYR A 137 2.26 -13.93 -5.62
CA TYR A 137 2.28 -14.29 -7.04
C TYR A 137 2.83 -13.16 -7.90
N SER A 138 2.36 -11.92 -7.70
CA SER A 138 2.88 -10.77 -8.44
C SER A 138 4.35 -10.53 -8.14
N THR A 139 4.81 -10.64 -6.88
CA THR A 139 6.24 -10.47 -6.57
C THR A 139 7.14 -11.56 -7.14
N LEU A 140 6.64 -12.76 -7.38
CA LEU A 140 7.42 -13.86 -7.96
C LEU A 140 7.56 -13.72 -9.48
N ILE A 141 6.56 -13.13 -10.13
CA ILE A 141 6.50 -13.01 -11.59
C ILE A 141 6.95 -11.62 -12.05
N ILE A 142 6.38 -10.58 -11.46
CA ILE A 142 6.54 -9.18 -11.82
C ILE A 142 7.59 -8.60 -10.86
N ASN A 143 8.85 -8.72 -11.25
CA ASN A 143 10.07 -8.24 -10.56
C ASN A 143 9.83 -6.93 -9.77
N PRO A 144 9.46 -6.99 -8.48
CA PRO A 144 8.77 -5.89 -7.81
C PRO A 144 9.67 -4.70 -7.50
N VAL A 145 10.96 -4.93 -7.27
CA VAL A 145 11.93 -3.85 -7.01
C VAL A 145 12.26 -3.12 -8.31
N TYR A 146 12.39 -3.82 -9.42
CA TYR A 146 12.56 -3.21 -10.74
C TYR A 146 11.36 -2.36 -11.14
N PHE A 147 10.14 -2.90 -11.04
CA PHE A 147 8.93 -2.14 -11.36
C PHE A 147 8.72 -0.93 -10.44
N ASP A 148 9.08 -1.02 -9.15
CA ASP A 148 9.03 0.14 -8.26
C ASP A 148 10.12 1.17 -8.61
N ALA A 149 11.34 0.72 -8.89
CA ALA A 149 12.44 1.60 -9.25
C ALA A 149 12.16 2.38 -10.56
N LYS A 150 11.56 1.71 -11.55
CA LYS A 150 11.25 2.27 -12.87
C LYS A 150 9.97 3.10 -12.90
N TYR A 151 8.89 2.63 -12.27
CA TYR A 151 7.57 3.26 -12.37
C TYR A 151 7.07 3.95 -11.08
N GLY A 152 7.80 3.84 -9.97
CA GLY A 152 7.41 4.45 -8.69
C GLY A 152 6.16 3.85 -8.03
N SER A 153 5.70 2.68 -8.48
CA SER A 153 4.41 2.10 -8.12
C SER A 153 4.42 1.19 -6.88
N GLY A 154 5.59 0.85 -6.34
CA GLY A 154 5.72 -0.11 -5.24
C GLY A 154 5.43 0.47 -3.86
N PHE A 155 5.66 1.76 -3.64
CA PHE A 155 5.39 2.37 -2.33
C PHE A 155 3.90 2.36 -1.94
N PRO A 156 2.94 2.71 -2.81
CA PRO A 156 1.51 2.53 -2.53
C PRO A 156 1.15 1.07 -2.21
N ASN A 157 1.71 0.10 -2.96
CA ASN A 157 1.45 -1.32 -2.74
C ASN A 157 1.90 -1.79 -1.34
N GLN A 158 3.06 -1.31 -0.87
CA GLN A 158 3.54 -1.61 0.48
C GLN A 158 2.60 -1.06 1.55
N ILE A 159 2.12 0.18 1.41
CA ILE A 159 1.18 0.77 2.38
C ILE A 159 -0.15 -0.03 2.40
N ILE A 160 -0.62 -0.52 1.25
CA ILE A 160 -1.84 -1.34 1.16
C ILE A 160 -1.68 -2.61 2.01
N ILE A 161 -0.52 -3.27 1.98
CA ILE A 161 -0.23 -4.45 2.80
C ILE A 161 -0.33 -4.12 4.30
N PHE A 162 0.30 -3.03 4.73
CA PHE A 162 0.22 -2.59 6.14
C PHE A 162 -1.22 -2.28 6.57
N LEU A 163 -2.03 -1.68 5.69
CA LEU A 163 -3.45 -1.45 5.95
C LEU A 163 -4.21 -2.76 6.10
N TYR A 164 -3.99 -3.74 5.23
CA TYR A 164 -4.64 -5.05 5.34
C TYR A 164 -4.29 -5.75 6.64
N LEU A 165 -3.00 -5.79 7.03
CA LEU A 165 -2.56 -6.37 8.29
C LEU A 165 -3.22 -5.69 9.50
N PHE A 166 -3.31 -4.36 9.46
CA PHE A 166 -3.98 -3.59 10.50
C PHE A 166 -5.48 -3.90 10.60
N LEU A 167 -6.19 -4.01 9.48
CA LEU A 167 -7.61 -4.35 9.44
C LEU A 167 -7.88 -5.75 9.99
N ILE A 168 -7.04 -6.74 9.65
CA ILE A 168 -7.16 -8.11 10.17
C ILE A 168 -6.92 -8.15 11.66
N TRP A 169 -5.88 -7.47 12.12
CA TRP A 169 -5.61 -7.35 13.55
C TRP A 169 -6.81 -6.74 14.29
N GLN A 170 -7.45 -5.72 13.72
CA GLN A 170 -8.66 -5.15 14.29
C GLN A 170 -9.82 -6.16 14.33
N THR A 171 -10.11 -6.86 13.23
CA THR A 171 -11.16 -7.87 13.16
C THR A 171 -10.90 -9.01 14.15
N TYR A 172 -9.65 -9.45 14.29
CA TYR A 172 -9.25 -10.45 15.29
C TYR A 172 -9.49 -9.98 16.72
N GLN A 173 -9.17 -8.72 17.04
CA GLN A 173 -9.42 -8.16 18.37
C GLN A 173 -10.91 -8.11 18.69
N ASP A 174 -11.74 -7.67 17.74
CA ASP A 174 -13.19 -7.60 17.90
C ASP A 174 -13.80 -9.01 18.06
N HIS A 175 -13.38 -9.99 17.24
CA HIS A 175 -13.78 -11.40 17.36
C HIS A 175 -13.36 -12.00 18.72
N ARG A 176 -12.11 -11.80 19.15
CA ARG A 176 -11.60 -12.31 20.44
C ARG A 176 -12.38 -11.76 21.63
N LYS A 177 -12.70 -10.46 21.62
CA LYS A 177 -13.48 -9.83 22.70
C LYS A 177 -14.87 -10.45 22.81
N MET A 178 -15.54 -10.62 21.67
CA MET A 178 -16.89 -11.15 21.64
C MET A 178 -16.96 -12.62 22.03
N LYS A 179 -16.01 -13.44 21.55
CA LYS A 179 -15.85 -14.82 21.97
C LYS A 179 -15.65 -14.95 23.48
N LYS A 180 -14.79 -14.10 24.05
CA LYS A 180 -14.53 -14.07 25.50
C LYS A 180 -15.80 -13.72 26.31
N ILE A 181 -16.59 -12.74 25.86
CA ILE A 181 -17.84 -12.37 26.55
C ILE A 181 -18.80 -13.56 26.55
N LYS A 182 -18.95 -14.23 25.41
CA LYS A 182 -19.78 -15.43 25.30
C LYS A 182 -19.33 -16.55 26.26
N GLU A 183 -18.05 -16.90 26.24
CA GLU A 183 -17.47 -17.93 27.12
C GLU A 183 -17.67 -17.60 28.62
N GLN A 184 -17.56 -16.32 28.99
CA GLN A 184 -17.81 -15.88 30.36
C GLN A 184 -19.28 -16.06 30.76
N LEU A 185 -20.22 -15.68 29.89
CA LEU A 185 -21.65 -15.86 30.13
C LEU A 185 -22.05 -17.34 30.23
N GLU A 186 -21.51 -18.19 29.35
CA GLU A 186 -21.73 -19.65 29.38
C GLU A 186 -21.19 -20.30 30.67
N SER A 187 -20.11 -19.75 31.24
CA SER A 187 -19.57 -20.19 32.53
C SER A 187 -20.36 -19.69 33.76
N GLY A 188 -21.46 -18.96 33.56
CA GLY A 188 -22.27 -18.38 34.63
C GLY A 188 -21.73 -17.07 35.20
N VAL A 189 -20.70 -16.48 34.59
CA VAL A 189 -20.10 -15.22 35.03
C VAL A 189 -20.85 -14.05 34.38
N LYS A 190 -21.42 -13.17 35.21
CA LYS A 190 -22.12 -11.95 34.76
C LYS A 190 -21.13 -10.95 34.15
N ILE A 191 -21.61 -10.18 33.17
CA ILE A 191 -20.86 -9.05 32.62
C ILE A 191 -20.59 -8.06 33.74
N VAL A 192 -19.31 -7.73 33.96
CA VAL A 192 -18.93 -6.71 34.93
C VAL A 192 -19.17 -5.35 34.31
N HIS A 193 -20.13 -4.62 34.87
CA HIS A 193 -20.39 -3.23 34.51
C HIS A 193 -19.45 -2.31 35.29
N CYS A 194 -18.77 -1.39 34.60
CA CYS A 194 -17.87 -0.44 35.23
C CYS A 194 -18.61 0.87 35.54
N ASP A 195 -18.39 1.42 36.73
CA ASP A 195 -19.00 2.70 37.12
C ASP A 195 -18.23 3.92 36.63
N ARG A 196 -16.94 3.76 36.29
CA ARG A 196 -16.04 4.88 35.97
C ARG A 196 -15.44 4.77 34.58
N TYR A 197 -15.72 5.78 33.75
CA TYR A 197 -15.16 5.87 32.41
C TYR A 197 -13.68 6.26 32.47
N LYS A 198 -12.83 5.47 31.80
CA LYS A 198 -11.42 5.80 31.58
C LYS A 198 -11.22 6.19 30.11
N PRO A 199 -10.79 7.44 29.82
CA PRO A 199 -10.57 7.85 28.44
C PRO A 199 -9.44 7.02 27.83
N THR A 200 -9.73 6.39 26.68
CA THR A 200 -8.75 5.61 25.93
C THR A 200 -8.55 6.26 24.56
N TYR A 201 -7.35 6.78 24.30
CA TYR A 201 -7.05 7.45 23.01
C TYR A 201 -6.77 6.48 21.87
N ARG A 202 -6.56 5.18 22.17
CA ARG A 202 -6.27 4.11 21.20
C ARG A 202 -7.22 4.10 20.00
N ARG A 203 -8.50 4.43 20.21
CA ARG A 203 -9.49 4.38 19.12
C ARG A 203 -9.36 5.55 18.14
N TYR A 204 -8.93 6.73 18.59
CA TYR A 204 -8.59 7.82 17.68
C TYR A 204 -7.42 7.46 16.78
N PHE A 205 -6.40 6.78 17.32
CA PHE A 205 -5.31 6.24 16.50
C PHE A 205 -5.81 5.22 15.47
N ILE A 206 -6.74 4.33 15.87
CA ILE A 206 -7.34 3.36 14.94
C ILE A 206 -8.09 4.05 13.79
N TYR A 207 -8.79 5.16 14.06
CA TYR A 207 -9.48 5.92 13.01
C TYR A 207 -8.54 6.77 12.16
N ALA A 208 -7.48 7.33 12.76
CA ALA A 208 -6.52 8.17 12.07
C ALA A 208 -5.56 7.35 11.18
N PHE A 209 -5.20 6.13 11.58
CA PHE A 209 -4.21 5.33 10.88
C PHE A 209 -4.57 5.08 9.39
N PRO A 210 -5.79 4.62 9.03
CA PRO A 210 -6.18 4.49 7.63
C PRO A 210 -6.12 5.80 6.83
N LEU A 211 -6.48 6.92 7.46
CA LEU A 211 -6.43 8.23 6.82
C LEU A 211 -5.00 8.69 6.55
N VAL A 212 -4.09 8.45 7.50
CA VAL A 212 -2.66 8.75 7.33
C VAL A 212 -2.06 7.91 6.22
N CYS A 213 -2.35 6.60 6.18
CA CYS A 213 -1.88 5.73 5.11
C CYS A 213 -2.43 6.16 3.75
N ALA A 214 -3.71 6.49 3.64
CA ALA A 214 -4.31 6.99 2.39
C ALA A 214 -3.66 8.31 1.93
N PHE A 215 -3.39 9.21 2.88
CA PHE A 215 -2.68 10.45 2.59
C PHE A 215 -1.25 10.19 2.10
N LEU A 216 -0.51 9.27 2.74
CA LEU A 216 0.86 8.91 2.33
C LEU A 216 0.89 8.25 0.94
N MET A 217 -0.07 7.37 0.64
CA MET A 217 -0.22 6.81 -0.71
C MET A 217 -0.42 7.91 -1.75
N PHE A 218 -1.40 8.77 -1.53
CA PHE A 218 -1.73 9.86 -2.44
C PHE A 218 -0.54 10.80 -2.65
N TYR A 219 0.11 11.19 -1.55
CA TYR A 219 1.30 12.03 -1.59
C TYR A 219 2.44 11.37 -2.38
N SER A 220 2.69 10.07 -2.18
CA SER A 220 3.77 9.38 -2.88
C SER A 220 3.58 9.31 -4.39
N VAL A 221 2.35 9.04 -4.86
CA VAL A 221 2.00 9.02 -6.29
C VAL A 221 2.16 10.41 -6.88
N HIS A 222 1.61 11.43 -6.21
CA HIS A 222 1.74 12.81 -6.67
C HIS A 222 3.17 13.32 -6.69
N TYR A 223 4.00 12.92 -5.71
CA TYR A 223 5.40 13.30 -5.68
C TYR A 223 6.19 12.61 -6.80
N SER A 224 5.93 11.32 -7.06
CA SER A 224 6.52 10.58 -8.17
C SER A 224 6.21 11.24 -9.52
N ASP A 225 4.93 11.56 -9.76
CA ASP A 225 4.46 12.21 -10.98
C ASP A 225 5.06 13.61 -11.17
N LYS A 226 5.11 14.42 -10.11
CA LYS A 226 5.77 15.74 -10.17
C LYS A 226 7.27 15.69 -10.34
N SER A 227 7.90 14.61 -9.88
CA SER A 227 9.35 14.44 -9.98
C SER A 227 9.75 13.94 -11.36
N TYR A 228 8.83 13.37 -12.14
CA TYR A 228 9.07 12.93 -13.51
C TYR A 228 9.37 14.12 -14.41
N TRP A 229 10.48 14.03 -15.14
CA TRP A 229 10.80 14.95 -16.22
C TRP A 229 11.58 14.22 -17.31
N TYR A 230 11.50 14.72 -18.53
CA TYR A 230 12.31 14.29 -19.64
C TYR A 230 12.90 15.51 -20.36
N ALA A 231 14.02 15.34 -21.04
CA ALA A 231 14.66 16.36 -21.86
C ALA A 231 15.37 15.72 -23.05
N ASP A 232 15.51 16.48 -24.14
CA ASP A 232 16.34 16.07 -25.27
C ASP A 232 17.82 16.19 -24.91
N LEU A 233 18.62 15.17 -25.21
CA LEU A 233 20.06 15.19 -24.91
C LEU A 233 20.79 16.35 -25.59
N SER A 234 20.32 16.79 -26.76
CA SER A 234 20.91 17.91 -27.51
C SER A 234 20.83 19.25 -26.76
N THR A 235 19.85 19.39 -25.85
CA THR A 235 19.60 20.61 -25.08
C THR A 235 19.99 20.48 -23.61
N TYR A 236 20.33 19.27 -23.18
CA TYR A 236 20.62 18.99 -21.78
C TYR A 236 22.07 19.33 -21.44
N GLU A 237 22.27 20.38 -20.65
CA GLU A 237 23.61 20.84 -20.21
C GLU A 237 24.12 20.12 -18.94
N GLY A 238 23.33 19.20 -18.37
CA GLY A 238 23.69 18.49 -17.14
C GLY A 238 24.55 17.24 -17.39
N ASN A 239 25.26 16.78 -16.36
CA ASN A 239 25.89 15.46 -16.39
C ASN A 239 24.82 14.37 -16.25
N TYR A 240 25.03 13.23 -16.90
CA TYR A 240 24.15 12.07 -16.82
C TYR A 240 24.95 10.77 -16.69
N PRO A 241 24.41 9.72 -16.04
CA PRO A 241 25.13 8.49 -15.71
C PRO A 241 25.13 7.49 -16.88
N ALA A 242 25.50 7.93 -18.08
CA ALA A 242 25.61 7.09 -19.26
C ALA A 242 26.85 7.47 -20.09
N ILE A 243 27.29 6.54 -20.94
CA ILE A 243 28.30 6.82 -21.96
C ILE A 243 27.59 7.23 -23.26
N PRO A 244 28.10 8.24 -24.00
CA PRO A 244 27.53 8.58 -25.29
C PRO A 244 27.81 7.47 -26.30
N ILE A 245 26.92 7.25 -27.25
CA ILE A 245 27.09 6.21 -28.28
C ILE A 245 28.37 6.40 -29.12
N THR A 246 28.83 7.65 -29.25
CA THR A 246 30.10 8.01 -29.92
C THR A 246 31.36 7.49 -29.24
N ALA A 247 31.27 7.06 -27.98
CA ALA A 247 32.37 6.39 -27.29
C ALA A 247 32.58 4.95 -27.81
N LEU A 248 31.55 4.35 -28.41
CA LEU A 248 31.59 3.03 -29.05
C LEU A 248 31.78 3.17 -30.56
N GLU A 249 30.90 3.95 -31.20
CA GLU A 249 30.81 4.06 -32.64
C GLU A 249 31.41 5.38 -33.14
N THR A 250 32.50 5.31 -33.92
CA THR A 250 33.25 6.52 -34.32
C THR A 250 32.67 7.21 -35.57
N ASN A 251 31.89 6.50 -36.39
CA ASN A 251 31.34 7.00 -37.67
C ASN A 251 29.82 7.06 -37.64
N LEU A 252 29.27 8.02 -36.89
CA LEU A 252 27.82 8.20 -36.73
C LEU A 252 27.33 9.55 -37.25
N ASN A 253 26.18 9.52 -37.92
CA ASN A 253 25.30 10.67 -38.06
C ASN A 253 24.14 10.52 -37.06
N PHE A 254 23.93 11.53 -36.22
CA PHE A 254 22.80 11.55 -35.29
C PHE A 254 21.51 11.97 -36.01
N ILE A 255 20.43 11.23 -35.80
CA ILE A 255 19.10 11.59 -36.28
C ILE A 255 18.41 12.42 -35.20
N SER A 256 17.78 13.53 -35.59
CA SER A 256 16.89 14.34 -34.74
C SER A 256 15.46 14.22 -35.25
N PRO A 257 14.46 14.04 -34.38
CA PRO A 257 13.07 13.76 -34.75
C PRO A 257 12.35 15.05 -35.17
N TYR A 258 12.64 15.56 -36.36
CA TYR A 258 11.78 16.55 -37.02
C TYR A 258 11.88 16.45 -38.54
N ASP A 259 11.97 15.22 -39.06
CA ASP A 259 11.64 14.95 -40.45
C ASP A 259 10.39 14.07 -40.51
N ASP A 260 9.34 14.62 -41.11
CA ASP A 260 7.97 14.07 -41.24
C ASP A 260 7.89 12.72 -42.03
N GLU A 261 9.02 12.08 -42.36
CA GLU A 261 9.09 10.95 -43.30
C GLU A 261 9.26 9.56 -42.66
N TYR A 262 9.55 9.44 -41.36
CA TYR A 262 9.70 8.13 -40.69
C TYR A 262 8.71 7.92 -39.53
N GLU A 263 7.90 6.87 -39.60
CA GLU A 263 6.90 6.45 -38.58
C GLU A 263 7.50 5.92 -37.26
N GLY A 264 8.79 6.18 -36.97
CA GLY A 264 9.47 5.77 -35.73
C GLY A 264 10.02 6.96 -34.94
N ASN A 265 9.63 7.07 -33.65
CA ASN A 265 10.23 8.05 -32.72
C ASN A 265 11.66 7.61 -32.36
N TYR A 266 12.67 8.08 -33.09
CA TYR A 266 14.08 7.90 -32.77
C TYR A 266 14.63 9.19 -32.13
N GLU A 267 14.32 9.39 -30.84
CA GLU A 267 14.73 10.59 -30.11
C GLU A 267 15.86 10.28 -29.12
N ASN A 268 16.88 11.14 -29.07
CA ASN A 268 17.90 11.07 -28.03
C ASN A 268 17.39 11.76 -26.76
N ILE A 269 16.94 10.96 -25.79
CA ILE A 269 16.21 11.47 -24.62
C ILE A 269 16.83 11.01 -23.30
N ILE A 270 16.73 11.89 -22.31
CA ILE A 270 17.02 11.59 -20.92
C ILE A 270 15.72 11.72 -20.12
N ILE A 271 15.39 10.68 -19.39
CA ILE A 271 14.21 10.59 -18.54
C ILE A 271 14.67 10.41 -17.10
N PHE A 272 14.07 11.17 -16.19
CA PHE A 272 14.27 11.01 -14.76
C PHE A 272 12.99 10.53 -14.09
N HIS A 273 13.15 9.53 -13.23
CA HIS A 273 12.11 8.98 -12.38
C HIS A 273 12.53 9.06 -10.92
N TRP A 274 11.56 9.30 -10.05
CA TRP A 274 11.73 9.15 -8.62
C TRP A 274 10.86 8.01 -8.12
N SER A 275 11.42 7.17 -7.24
CA SER A 275 10.64 6.25 -6.43
C SER A 275 11.11 6.28 -4.98
N ALA A 276 10.28 5.74 -4.07
CA ALA A 276 10.65 5.68 -2.66
C ALA A 276 11.91 4.81 -2.43
N VAL A 277 12.09 3.77 -3.25
CA VAL A 277 13.20 2.81 -3.21
C VAL A 277 14.42 3.24 -4.02
N ALA A 278 14.22 3.97 -5.13
CA ALA A 278 15.25 4.54 -5.99
C ALA A 278 15.03 6.06 -6.14
N PRO A 279 15.61 6.87 -5.23
CA PRO A 279 15.45 8.33 -5.28
C PRO A 279 16.05 9.00 -6.51
N GLU A 280 16.99 8.34 -7.18
CA GLU A 280 17.58 8.81 -8.44
C GLU A 280 17.53 7.64 -9.43
N ALA A 281 16.61 7.71 -10.39
CA ALA A 281 16.51 6.77 -11.50
C ALA A 281 16.54 7.55 -12.82
N TYR A 282 17.44 7.16 -13.72
CA TYR A 282 17.63 7.81 -15.01
C TYR A 282 17.55 6.76 -16.12
N THR A 283 16.89 7.10 -17.21
CA THR A 283 16.90 6.35 -18.46
C THR A 283 17.44 7.27 -19.54
N VAL A 284 18.49 6.87 -20.24
CA VAL A 284 19.11 7.59 -21.34
C VAL A 284 19.01 6.71 -22.57
N GLU A 285 18.43 7.23 -23.66
CA GLU A 285 18.32 6.55 -24.94
C GLU A 285 19.03 7.41 -25.99
N GLU A 286 19.95 6.80 -26.74
CA GLU A 286 20.69 7.43 -27.84
C GLU A 286 20.64 6.54 -29.09
N TYR A 287 20.30 7.15 -30.21
CA TYR A 287 20.23 6.53 -31.53
C TYR A 287 21.22 7.20 -32.49
N GLY A 288 21.93 6.38 -33.24
CA GLY A 288 22.81 6.81 -34.33
C GLY A 288 22.38 6.18 -35.66
N GLN A 289 22.89 6.76 -36.74
CA GLN A 289 22.79 6.17 -38.07
C GLN A 289 24.19 6.10 -38.67
N ILE A 290 24.55 4.94 -39.21
CA ILE A 290 25.79 4.78 -39.98
C ILE A 290 25.48 5.18 -41.43
N PRO A 291 26.12 6.23 -41.99
CA PRO A 291 25.85 6.64 -43.36
C PRO A 291 26.40 5.59 -44.32
N GLU A 292 25.52 4.92 -45.08
CA GLU A 292 25.99 3.99 -46.10
C GLU A 292 26.60 4.73 -47.29
N GLY A 293 27.76 4.24 -47.73
CA GLY A 293 28.27 4.55 -49.05
C GLY A 293 27.33 3.93 -50.09
N VAL A 294 26.82 4.78 -50.99
CA VAL A 294 25.98 4.43 -52.14
C VAL A 294 26.58 3.25 -52.91
N THR A 295 26.15 2.03 -52.61
CA THR A 295 26.38 0.86 -53.46
C THR A 295 25.21 -0.12 -53.34
N GLU A 296 24.36 -0.04 -54.37
CA GLU A 296 23.46 -1.04 -54.96
C GLU A 296 22.85 -2.13 -54.06
N ASP A 297 21.51 -2.05 -53.99
CA ASP A 297 20.53 -3.11 -53.78
C ASP A 297 20.55 -3.85 -52.42
N ASN A 298 19.71 -3.34 -51.51
CA ASN A 298 19.26 -3.94 -50.23
C ASN A 298 20.21 -3.86 -49.04
N ALA A 299 20.92 -2.76 -48.89
CA ALA A 299 21.62 -2.47 -47.65
C ALA A 299 20.63 -1.76 -46.70
N GLU A 300 20.14 -2.51 -45.69
CA GLU A 300 19.34 -1.95 -44.60
C GLU A 300 20.26 -1.03 -43.80
N ALA A 301 19.95 0.26 -43.75
CA ALA A 301 20.74 1.21 -42.97
C ALA A 301 20.90 0.70 -41.53
N ASP A 302 22.13 0.63 -41.04
CA ASP A 302 22.41 0.17 -39.69
C ASP A 302 22.14 1.32 -38.69
N PHE A 303 21.31 1.02 -37.69
CA PHE A 303 20.82 1.97 -36.69
C PHE A 303 21.29 1.56 -35.30
N PRO A 304 22.55 1.86 -34.94
CA PRO A 304 23.04 1.54 -33.61
C PRO A 304 22.27 2.34 -32.56
N CYS A 305 21.94 1.66 -31.46
CA CYS A 305 21.17 2.21 -30.35
C CYS A 305 21.84 1.83 -29.04
N ILE A 306 21.92 2.78 -28.10
CA ILE A 306 22.31 2.51 -26.73
C ILE A 306 21.25 3.05 -25.77
N LYS A 307 20.82 2.18 -24.86
CA LYS A 307 19.92 2.51 -23.77
C LYS A 307 20.63 2.24 -22.46
N THR A 308 20.68 3.26 -21.60
CA THR A 308 21.25 3.15 -20.24
C THR A 308 20.17 3.42 -19.21
N GLU A 309 19.92 2.46 -18.33
CA GLU A 309 19.10 2.61 -17.14
C GLU A 309 19.99 2.64 -15.89
N TYR A 310 19.97 3.75 -15.17
CA TYR A 310 20.71 3.94 -13.93
C TYR A 310 19.76 4.08 -12.74
N TYR A 311 20.09 3.39 -11.65
CA TYR A 311 19.33 3.43 -10.40
C TYR A 311 20.25 3.61 -9.19
N ARG A 312 20.00 4.66 -8.40
CA ARG A 312 20.57 4.79 -7.06
C ARG A 312 19.54 4.37 -6.02
N MET A 313 19.76 3.20 -5.43
CA MET A 313 18.87 2.64 -4.41
C MET A 313 19.08 3.30 -3.05
N ARG A 314 17.99 3.45 -2.28
CA ARG A 314 18.05 3.94 -0.90
C ARG A 314 18.79 2.97 0.03
N PHE A 315 18.78 1.67 -0.29
CA PHE A 315 19.42 0.63 0.51
C PHE A 315 20.22 -0.35 -0.36
N GLN A 316 21.39 -0.76 0.13
CA GLN A 316 22.29 -1.68 -0.58
C GLN A 316 21.67 -3.06 -0.85
N PHE A 317 20.86 -3.59 0.06
CA PHE A 317 20.21 -4.89 -0.14
C PHE A 317 19.20 -4.84 -1.30
N LEU A 318 18.54 -3.70 -1.51
CA LEU A 318 17.63 -3.51 -2.65
C LEU A 318 18.39 -3.44 -3.97
N ALA A 319 19.59 -2.84 -3.99
CA ALA A 319 20.45 -2.86 -5.19
C ALA A 319 20.82 -4.29 -5.62
N LYS A 320 21.08 -5.19 -4.66
CA LYS A 320 21.33 -6.62 -4.96
C LYS A 320 20.09 -7.36 -5.47
N ILE A 321 18.89 -6.97 -5.03
CA ILE A 321 17.63 -7.53 -5.54
C ILE A 321 17.37 -6.99 -6.95
N LEU A 322 17.45 -5.66 -7.13
CA LEU A 322 17.28 -4.98 -8.40
C LEU A 322 18.21 -5.55 -9.48
N PHE A 323 19.51 -5.71 -9.19
CA PHE A 323 20.46 -6.29 -10.14
C PHE A 323 19.99 -7.66 -10.70
N ARG A 324 19.48 -8.54 -9.84
CA ARG A 324 18.97 -9.86 -10.27
C ARG A 324 17.66 -9.75 -11.03
N GLU A 325 16.80 -8.84 -10.61
CA GLU A 325 15.49 -8.58 -11.22
C GLU A 325 15.63 -7.99 -12.63
N VAL A 326 16.53 -7.02 -12.82
CA VAL A 326 16.81 -6.38 -14.12
C VAL A 326 17.38 -7.40 -15.12
N ILE A 327 18.29 -8.28 -14.69
CA ILE A 327 18.78 -9.38 -15.54
C ILE A 327 17.62 -10.31 -15.93
N LYS A 328 16.77 -10.70 -14.98
CA LYS A 328 15.65 -11.60 -15.24
C LYS A 328 14.59 -10.98 -16.17
N ASP A 329 14.37 -9.67 -16.07
CA ASP A 329 13.37 -8.96 -16.88
C ASP A 329 13.83 -8.78 -18.32
N ASN A 330 15.10 -8.39 -18.53
CA ASN A 330 15.64 -8.08 -19.85
C ASN A 330 16.19 -9.32 -20.58
N VAL A 331 16.73 -10.30 -19.85
CA VAL A 331 17.25 -11.55 -20.43
C VAL A 331 16.19 -12.65 -20.35
N ASN A 332 15.00 -12.37 -20.87
CA ASN A 332 13.93 -13.35 -20.92
C ASN A 332 14.13 -14.27 -22.15
N ARG A 333 14.28 -15.58 -21.89
CA ARG A 333 14.60 -16.62 -22.91
C ARG A 333 13.51 -16.83 -23.96
N ASP A 334 12.31 -16.27 -23.75
CA ASP A 334 11.25 -16.31 -24.74
C ASP A 334 11.52 -15.37 -25.94
N PHE A 335 12.44 -14.40 -25.78
CA PHE A 335 12.73 -13.38 -26.79
C PHE A 335 14.03 -13.61 -27.57
N PHE A 336 14.97 -14.42 -27.05
CA PHE A 336 16.29 -14.61 -27.64
C PHE A 336 16.56 -16.09 -27.92
N GLU A 337 17.05 -16.40 -29.12
CA GLU A 337 17.38 -17.78 -29.50
C GLU A 337 18.69 -18.22 -28.85
N THR A 338 19.66 -17.31 -28.77
CA THR A 338 20.96 -17.55 -28.16
C THR A 338 21.26 -16.53 -27.06
N VAL A 339 21.71 -17.02 -25.89
CA VAL A 339 22.07 -16.15 -24.76
C VAL A 339 23.35 -16.67 -24.12
N GLN A 340 24.39 -15.85 -24.12
CA GLN A 340 25.68 -16.15 -23.49
C GLN A 340 25.95 -15.19 -22.33
N TYR A 341 26.18 -15.76 -21.14
CA TYR A 341 26.49 -15.00 -19.93
C TYR A 341 27.99 -14.98 -19.68
N HIS A 342 28.55 -13.78 -19.57
CA HIS A 342 29.95 -13.54 -19.23
C HIS A 342 30.01 -12.74 -17.93
N GLU A 343 30.34 -13.41 -16.82
CA GLU A 343 30.58 -12.72 -15.54
C GLU A 343 31.95 -12.04 -15.58
N LEU A 344 31.97 -10.73 -15.34
CA LEU A 344 33.19 -9.93 -15.39
C LEU A 344 33.71 -9.75 -13.96
N HIS A 345 34.73 -10.52 -13.61
CA HIS A 345 35.34 -10.49 -12.28
C HIS A 345 36.43 -9.41 -12.15
N ASP A 346 37.08 -9.05 -13.26
CA ASP A 346 38.18 -8.08 -13.30
C ASP A 346 37.65 -6.66 -13.56
N THR A 347 36.64 -6.23 -12.79
CA THR A 347 36.06 -4.88 -12.90
C THR A 347 36.05 -4.18 -11.55
N GLN A 348 35.92 -2.85 -11.56
CA GLN A 348 35.79 -2.07 -10.34
C GLN A 348 34.38 -2.16 -9.69
N PHE A 349 33.42 -2.81 -10.35
CA PHE A 349 32.08 -3.06 -9.83
C PHE A 349 32.08 -4.16 -8.76
N ASP A 350 31.08 -4.14 -7.86
CA ASP A 350 30.90 -5.24 -6.91
C ASP A 350 30.43 -6.52 -7.63
N GLN A 351 29.64 -6.34 -8.69
CA GLN A 351 29.11 -7.38 -9.58
C GLN A 351 28.95 -6.77 -10.97
N ALA A 352 29.41 -7.47 -12.00
CA ALA A 352 29.22 -7.10 -13.40
C ALA A 352 28.98 -8.35 -14.25
N THR A 353 28.06 -8.25 -15.20
CA THR A 353 27.70 -9.35 -16.11
C THR A 353 27.41 -8.77 -17.48
N LEU A 354 28.13 -9.25 -18.48
CA LEU A 354 27.85 -8.99 -19.89
C LEU A 354 27.06 -10.17 -20.44
N VAL A 355 25.98 -9.88 -21.13
CA VAL A 355 25.12 -10.87 -21.78
C VAL A 355 25.08 -10.56 -23.26
N LEU A 356 25.47 -11.53 -24.08
CA LEU A 356 25.36 -11.45 -25.54
C LEU A 356 24.11 -12.25 -25.92
N ALA A 357 23.12 -11.56 -26.50
CA ALA A 357 21.84 -12.14 -26.87
C ALA A 357 21.53 -11.79 -28.33
N ASP A 358 21.68 -12.78 -29.22
CA ASP A 358 21.62 -12.61 -30.68
C ASP A 358 22.54 -11.46 -31.15
N ASP A 359 21.98 -10.36 -31.68
CA ASP A 359 22.75 -9.17 -32.13
C ASP A 359 22.85 -8.06 -31.07
N THR A 360 22.33 -8.30 -29.86
CA THR A 360 22.26 -7.31 -28.76
C THR A 360 23.27 -7.64 -27.66
N GLN A 361 23.97 -6.61 -27.18
CA GLN A 361 24.88 -6.70 -26.03
C GLN A 361 24.26 -6.00 -24.82
N MET A 362 24.13 -6.72 -23.71
CA MET A 362 23.55 -6.20 -22.47
C MET A 362 24.57 -6.24 -21.34
N PHE A 363 24.89 -5.09 -20.77
CA PHE A 363 25.78 -4.97 -19.60
C PHE A 363 24.99 -4.63 -18.35
N PHE A 364 25.15 -5.45 -17.32
CA PHE A 364 24.54 -5.25 -16.01
C PHE A 364 25.63 -5.07 -14.97
N ALA A 365 25.58 -4.01 -14.17
CA ALA A 365 26.56 -3.83 -13.10
C ALA A 365 25.98 -3.19 -11.83
N ARG A 366 26.64 -3.47 -10.70
CA ARG A 366 26.29 -2.94 -9.38
C ARG A 366 27.53 -2.46 -8.64
N LYS A 367 27.44 -1.27 -8.04
CA LYS A 367 28.43 -0.72 -7.11
C LYS A 367 27.74 -0.14 -5.87
N GLY A 368 27.85 -0.82 -4.73
CA GLY A 368 27.17 -0.41 -3.50
C GLY A 368 25.65 -0.30 -3.70
N THR A 369 25.13 0.92 -3.66
CA THR A 369 23.71 1.25 -3.89
C THR A 369 23.37 1.60 -5.33
N LYS A 370 24.37 1.75 -6.21
CA LYS A 370 24.19 2.10 -7.62
C LYS A 370 24.05 0.82 -8.45
N VAL A 371 23.07 0.80 -9.34
CA VAL A 371 22.85 -0.26 -10.34
C VAL A 371 22.77 0.42 -11.71
N VAL A 372 23.46 -0.14 -12.69
CA VAL A 372 23.39 0.30 -14.08
C VAL A 372 23.08 -0.89 -14.96
N PHE A 373 22.23 -0.66 -15.95
CA PHE A 373 21.90 -1.58 -17.02
C PHE A 373 22.08 -0.84 -18.33
N ILE A 374 22.81 -1.45 -19.26
CA ILE A 374 23.04 -0.92 -20.60
C ILE A 374 22.63 -1.97 -21.59
N GLU A 375 21.82 -1.58 -22.55
CA GLU A 375 21.46 -2.36 -23.73
C GLU A 375 22.03 -1.65 -24.95
N TYR A 376 22.82 -2.37 -25.73
CA TYR A 376 23.49 -1.83 -26.91
C TYR A 376 23.21 -2.76 -28.10
N TYR A 377 22.78 -2.14 -29.19
CA TYR A 377 22.63 -2.75 -30.49
C TYR A 377 23.59 -2.05 -31.46
N GLY A 378 24.49 -2.81 -32.07
CA GLY A 378 25.52 -2.30 -32.98
C GLY A 378 26.71 -3.26 -33.10
N ASN A 379 27.70 -2.86 -33.91
CA ASN A 379 28.77 -3.77 -34.34
C ASN A 379 30.00 -3.78 -33.40
N GLU A 380 30.12 -2.79 -32.52
CA GLU A 380 31.28 -2.63 -31.64
C GLU A 380 31.14 -3.43 -30.33
N ASN A 381 32.24 -3.69 -29.63
CA ASN A 381 32.21 -4.49 -28.41
C ASN A 381 32.04 -3.62 -27.14
N LEU A 382 30.93 -3.82 -26.43
CA LEU A 382 30.58 -3.10 -25.20
C LEU A 382 31.57 -3.34 -24.04
N GLU A 383 32.29 -4.46 -24.05
CA GLU A 383 33.30 -4.78 -23.03
C GLU A 383 34.45 -3.76 -23.01
N THR A 384 34.76 -3.15 -24.15
CA THR A 384 35.89 -2.20 -24.29
C THR A 384 35.70 -0.90 -23.53
N VAL A 385 34.46 -0.54 -23.20
CA VAL A 385 34.08 0.72 -22.54
C VAL A 385 33.60 0.52 -21.10
N VAL A 386 33.76 -0.68 -20.52
CA VAL A 386 33.32 -0.99 -19.15
C VAL A 386 33.96 -0.07 -18.10
N ASP A 387 35.23 0.30 -18.26
CA ASP A 387 35.90 1.26 -17.36
C ASP A 387 35.32 2.67 -17.48
N ASN A 388 34.99 3.12 -18.70
CA ASN A 388 34.33 4.41 -18.92
C ASN A 388 32.93 4.43 -18.31
N ILE A 389 32.19 3.31 -18.38
CA ILE A 389 30.89 3.14 -17.73
C ILE A 389 31.05 3.23 -16.21
N TYR A 390 32.11 2.64 -15.64
CA TYR A 390 32.38 2.75 -14.22
C TYR A 390 32.60 4.20 -13.78
N ASP A 391 33.43 4.95 -14.49
CA ASP A 391 33.72 6.35 -14.18
C ASP A 391 32.44 7.21 -14.27
N ALA A 392 31.66 7.04 -15.35
CA ALA A 392 30.39 7.73 -15.53
C ALA A 392 29.40 7.46 -14.39
N VAL A 393 29.30 6.21 -13.94
CA VAL A 393 28.38 5.78 -12.87
C VAL A 393 28.88 6.18 -11.49
N ASN A 394 30.18 6.08 -11.23
CA ASN A 394 30.78 6.31 -9.93
C ASN A 394 30.85 7.81 -9.60
N ASP A 395 31.25 8.62 -10.56
CA ASP A 395 31.43 10.07 -10.39
C ASP A 395 30.11 10.83 -10.50
N PHE A 396 29.08 10.19 -11.02
CA PHE A 396 27.73 10.75 -11.02
C PHE A 396 27.22 10.95 -9.58
N SER A 397 27.05 12.21 -9.24
CA SER A 397 26.29 12.71 -8.11
C SER A 397 25.37 13.80 -8.63
N LYS A 398 24.08 13.71 -8.27
CA LYS A 398 23.16 14.83 -8.43
C LYS A 398 23.75 16.05 -7.68
N MET A 399 24.06 17.13 -8.39
CA MET A 399 24.45 18.41 -7.77
C MET A 399 23.26 19.05 -7.07
#